data_AF-A0A2V3A3T2-F1
#
_entry.id   AF-A0A2V3A3T2-F1
#
_cell.length_a   1.000
_cell.length_b   1.000
_cell.length_c   1.000
_cell.angle_alpha   90.00
_cell.angle_beta   90.00
_cell.angle_gamma   90.00
#
_symmetry.space_group_name_H-M   'P 1'
#
loop_
_entity.id
_entity.type
_entity.pdbx_description
1 polymer ?
#
loop_
_entity_poly.entity_id
_entity_poly.type
_entity_poly.pdbx_seq_one_letter_code
_entity_poly.pdbx_strand_id
1 'polypeptide(L)'
;MYYQLLKLLTGLISGFLFIKFFPVSIPMSISDMIVIFVLEPGGFFLGMIFFIIAFIANAEMIRSAIELTALLVKYKKTHFFELLLSLLIIGSFFILSAISLWETIALFCFSVIYGIISLDFKKLKFAEDYE
;
A
#
# COMPACT_ATOMS: atom_id res chain seq x y z
N MET A 1 4.75 15.98 -6.12
CA MET A 1 5.51 15.03 -6.97
C MET A 1 6.68 14.38 -6.22
N TYR A 2 7.71 15.11 -5.77
CA TYR A 2 8.85 14.51 -5.05
C TYR A 2 8.42 13.70 -3.80
N TYR A 3 7.52 14.24 -2.99
CA TYR A 3 7.00 13.54 -1.81
C TYR A 3 6.25 12.23 -2.15
N GLN A 4 5.50 12.20 -3.26
CA GLN A 4 4.79 10.99 -3.69
C GLN A 4 5.78 9.94 -4.21
N LEU A 5 6.82 10.38 -4.92
CA LEU A 5 7.89 9.50 -5.38
C LEU A 5 8.65 8.89 -4.21
N LEU A 6 8.96 9.69 -3.18
CA LEU A 6 9.57 9.19 -1.94
C LEU A 6 8.66 8.19 -1.24
N LYS A 7 7.36 8.47 -1.09
CA LYS A 7 6.41 7.52 -0.50
C LYS A 7 6.35 6.21 -1.26
N LEU A 8 6.33 6.26 -2.58
CA LEU A 8 6.35 5.07 -3.42
C LEU A 8 7.66 4.28 -3.24
N LEU A 9 8.80 4.96 -3.22
CA LEU A 9 10.10 4.33 -3.00
C LEU A 9 10.17 3.69 -1.61
N THR A 10 9.69 4.38 -0.58
CA THR A 10 9.59 3.87 0.80
C THR A 10 8.66 2.66 0.86
N GLY A 11 7.50 2.72 0.22
CA GLY A 11 6.54 1.61 0.16
C GLY A 11 7.12 0.38 -0.53
N LEU A 12 7.84 0.57 -1.64
CA LEU A 12 8.45 -0.51 -2.42
C LEU A 12 9.65 -1.13 -1.69
N ILE A 13 10.56 -0.32 -1.15
CA ILE A 13 11.72 -0.81 -0.40
C ILE A 13 11.27 -1.51 0.88
N SER A 14 10.33 -0.91 1.62
CA SER A 14 9.84 -1.50 2.86
C SER A 14 9.03 -2.76 2.57
N GLY A 15 8.23 -2.80 1.50
CA GLY A 15 7.51 -4.00 1.10
C GLY A 15 8.45 -5.13 0.65
N PHE A 16 9.54 -4.80 -0.04
CA PHE A 16 10.60 -5.77 -0.35
C PHE A 16 11.27 -6.32 0.91
N LEU A 17 11.62 -5.45 1.87
CA LEU A 17 12.22 -5.86 3.14
C LEU A 17 11.25 -6.68 3.97
N PHE A 18 9.96 -6.34 3.97
CA PHE A 18 8.90 -7.15 4.58
C PHE A 18 8.92 -8.57 4.01
N ILE A 19 8.80 -8.74 2.69
CA ILE A 19 8.81 -10.07 2.05
C ILE A 19 10.09 -10.84 2.38
N LYS A 20 11.25 -10.15 2.45
CA LYS A 20 12.53 -10.78 2.72
C LYS A 20 12.70 -11.23 4.18
N PHE A 21 12.21 -10.45 5.14
CA PHE A 21 12.38 -10.73 6.57
C PHE A 21 11.23 -11.51 7.18
N PHE A 22 10.07 -11.54 6.53
CA PHE A 22 8.92 -12.29 7.03
C PHE A 22 9.23 -13.79 6.95
N PRO A 23 9.18 -14.52 8.07
CA PRO A 23 9.75 -15.87 8.16
C PRO A 23 8.83 -16.94 7.53
N VAL A 24 7.91 -16.55 6.65
CA VAL A 24 6.83 -17.42 6.17
C VAL A 24 6.73 -17.35 4.66
N SER A 25 6.69 -18.53 4.05
CA SER A 25 6.39 -18.73 2.63
C SER A 25 5.02 -19.39 2.52
N ILE A 26 3.99 -18.60 2.17
CA ILE A 26 2.61 -19.10 1.98
C ILE A 26 2.54 -19.86 0.62
N PRO A 27 1.76 -20.95 0.48
CA PRO A 27 0.78 -21.49 1.42
C PRO A 27 1.37 -22.44 2.48
N MET A 28 1.07 -22.15 3.75
CA MET A 28 1.33 -23.03 4.90
C MET A 28 0.11 -23.07 5.83
N SER A 29 0.02 -24.10 6.69
CA SER A 29 -1.07 -24.17 7.66
C SER A 29 -0.94 -23.07 8.71
N ILE A 30 -2.06 -22.60 9.26
CA ILE A 30 -2.06 -21.57 10.33
C ILE A 30 -1.29 -22.07 11.56
N SER A 31 -1.37 -23.38 11.86
CA SER A 31 -0.63 -24.00 12.97
C SER A 31 0.88 -23.86 12.76
N ASP A 32 1.36 -24.22 11.57
CA ASP A 32 2.78 -24.14 11.23
C ASP A 32 3.26 -22.68 11.23
N MET A 33 2.42 -21.74 10.78
CA MET A 33 2.72 -20.32 10.77
C MET A 33 2.96 -19.80 12.19
N ILE A 34 2.09 -20.15 13.14
CA ILE A 34 2.24 -19.77 14.55
C ILE A 34 3.53 -20.35 15.14
N VAL A 35 3.83 -21.62 14.84
CA VAL A 35 5.06 -22.27 15.31
C VAL A 35 6.29 -21.53 14.80
N ILE A 36 6.34 -21.19 13.51
CA ILE A 36 7.47 -20.44 12.94
C ILE A 36 7.61 -19.05 13.56
N PHE A 37 6.50 -18.34 13.79
CA PHE A 37 6.56 -17.03 14.46
C PHE A 37 7.12 -17.10 15.88
N VAL A 38 6.87 -18.19 16.61
CA VAL A 38 7.43 -18.41 17.94
C VAL A 38 8.91 -18.81 17.87
N LEU A 39 9.31 -19.56 16.84
CA LEU A 39 10.70 -20.01 16.65
C LEU A 39 11.63 -18.91 16.11
N GLU A 40 11.11 -18.02 15.25
CA GLU A 40 11.87 -16.92 14.64
C GLU A 40 11.26 -15.54 14.96
N PRO A 41 11.19 -15.16 16.26
CA PRO A 41 10.51 -13.92 16.68
C PRO A 41 11.18 -12.66 16.11
N GLY A 42 12.50 -12.69 15.89
CA GLY A 42 13.24 -11.57 15.32
C GLY A 42 12.88 -11.28 13.87
N GLY A 43 12.75 -12.33 13.04
CA GLY A 43 12.33 -12.20 11.65
C GLY A 43 10.90 -11.68 11.55
N PHE A 44 9.99 -12.27 12.33
CA PHE A 44 8.60 -11.81 12.42
C PHE A 44 8.51 -10.34 12.85
N PHE A 45 9.20 -9.92 13.91
CA PHE A 45 9.14 -8.55 14.41
C PHE A 45 9.67 -7.54 13.39
N LEU A 46 10.82 -7.80 12.76
CA LEU A 46 11.37 -6.95 11.71
C LEU A 46 10.46 -6.91 10.48
N GLY A 47 9.96 -8.07 10.04
CA GLY A 47 9.00 -8.16 8.95
C GLY A 47 7.76 -7.32 9.21
N MET A 48 7.21 -7.36 10.43
CA MET A 48 6.05 -6.56 10.82
C MET A 48 6.35 -5.06 10.87
N ILE A 49 7.55 -4.62 11.28
CA ILE A 49 7.94 -3.21 11.21
C ILE A 49 7.93 -2.73 9.75
N PHE A 50 8.58 -3.48 8.87
CA PHE A 50 8.64 -3.14 7.45
C PHE A 50 7.26 -3.22 6.80
N PHE A 51 6.43 -4.17 7.21
CA PHE A 51 5.03 -4.24 6.82
C PHE A 51 4.27 -2.97 7.21
N ILE A 52 4.44 -2.50 8.45
CA ILE A 52 3.79 -1.28 8.93
C ILE A 52 4.17 -0.07 8.08
N ILE A 53 5.47 0.12 7.85
CA ILE A 53 5.98 1.23 7.03
C ILE A 53 5.45 1.12 5.59
N ALA A 54 5.52 -0.09 5.01
CA ALA A 54 5.07 -0.34 3.64
C ALA A 54 3.57 -0.09 3.47
N PHE A 55 2.73 -0.58 4.38
CA PHE A 55 1.28 -0.41 4.25
C PHE A 55 0.89 1.04 4.42
N ILE A 56 1.48 1.78 5.37
CA ILE A 56 1.14 3.20 5.59
C ILE A 56 1.51 4.02 4.35
N ALA A 57 2.71 3.82 3.81
CA ALA A 57 3.17 4.53 2.62
C ALA A 57 2.28 4.24 1.41
N ASN A 58 1.93 2.96 1.18
CA ASN A 58 1.06 2.57 0.08
C ASN A 58 -0.39 3.05 0.27
N ALA A 59 -0.91 3.03 1.50
CA ALA A 59 -2.25 3.52 1.80
C ALA A 59 -2.40 5.03 1.56
N GLU A 60 -1.41 5.84 1.94
CA GLU A 60 -1.42 7.27 1.64
C GLU A 60 -1.38 7.56 0.13
N MET A 61 -0.67 6.73 -0.62
CA MET A 61 -0.65 6.78 -2.09
C MET A 61 -2.00 6.41 -2.69
N ILE A 62 -2.65 5.35 -2.21
CA ILE A 62 -4.00 4.94 -2.61
C ILE A 62 -5.01 6.04 -2.29
N ARG A 63 -4.95 6.60 -1.07
CA ARG A 63 -5.79 7.72 -0.66
C ARG A 63 -5.62 8.92 -1.61
N SER A 64 -4.39 9.30 -1.90
CA SER A 64 -4.09 10.40 -2.83
C SER A 64 -4.62 10.11 -4.24
N ALA A 65 -4.50 8.87 -4.71
CA ALA A 65 -5.04 8.47 -6.01
C ALA A 65 -6.57 8.56 -6.05
N ILE A 66 -7.26 8.17 -4.98
CA ILE A 66 -8.72 8.28 -4.88
C ILE A 66 -9.16 9.74 -4.83
N GLU A 67 -8.53 10.58 -3.99
CA GLU A 67 -8.86 12.02 -3.88
C GLU A 67 -8.69 12.72 -5.25
N LEU A 68 -7.61 12.41 -5.98
CA LEU A 68 -7.35 12.95 -7.31
C LEU A 68 -8.36 12.45 -8.35
N THR A 69 -8.66 11.15 -8.35
CA THR A 69 -9.64 10.56 -9.27
C THR A 69 -11.03 11.15 -9.05
N ALA A 70 -11.44 11.40 -7.80
CA ALA A 70 -12.70 12.04 -7.47
C ALA A 70 -12.78 13.48 -8.01
N LEU A 71 -11.70 14.26 -7.89
CA LEU A 71 -11.62 15.60 -8.49
C LEU A 71 -11.69 15.54 -10.02
N LEU A 72 -11.04 14.58 -10.67
CA LEU A 72 -11.05 14.42 -12.12
C LEU A 72 -12.46 14.13 -12.65
N VAL A 73 -13.21 13.22 -11.99
CA VAL A 73 -14.60 12.92 -12.36
C VAL A 73 -15.46 14.19 -12.30
N LYS A 74 -15.20 15.09 -11.34
CA LYS A 74 -15.94 16.35 -11.17
C LYS A 74 -15.54 17.43 -12.18
N TYR A 75 -14.24 17.62 -12.45
CA TYR A 75 -13.73 18.74 -13.27
C TYR A 75 -13.38 18.36 -14.72
N LYS A 76 -13.55 17.09 -15.13
CA LYS A 76 -13.27 16.54 -16.48
C LYS A 76 -11.88 16.90 -17.04
N LYS A 77 -10.90 17.18 -16.18
CA LYS A 77 -9.52 17.45 -16.59
C LYS A 77 -8.65 16.26 -16.25
N THR A 78 -8.33 15.46 -17.25
CA THR A 78 -7.38 14.36 -17.13
C THR A 78 -5.97 14.92 -17.00
N HIS A 79 -5.42 14.90 -15.79
CA HIS A 79 -4.04 15.26 -15.57
C HIS A 79 -3.17 14.01 -15.77
N PHE A 80 -2.23 14.05 -16.73
CA PHE A 80 -1.32 12.93 -17.06
C PHE A 80 -0.64 12.32 -15.81
N PHE A 81 -0.43 13.14 -14.79
CA PHE A 81 0.18 12.79 -13.52
C PHE A 81 -0.65 11.80 -12.69
N GLU A 82 -1.97 11.84 -12.75
CA GLU A 82 -2.85 10.92 -12.00
C GLU A 82 -2.80 9.52 -12.59
N LEU A 83 -2.79 9.46 -13.93
CA LEU A 83 -2.65 8.24 -14.69
C LEU A 83 -1.26 7.62 -14.43
N LEU A 84 -0.22 8.45 -14.44
CA LEU A 84 1.15 8.03 -14.10
C LEU A 84 1.24 7.50 -12.66
N LEU A 85 0.65 8.19 -11.68
CA LEU A 85 0.70 7.78 -10.27
C LEU A 85 -0.05 6.46 -10.02
N SER A 86 -1.22 6.28 -10.66
CA SER A 86 -1.98 5.04 -10.59
C SER A 86 -1.22 3.86 -11.21
N LEU A 87 -0.60 4.08 -12.37
CA LEU A 87 0.26 3.08 -13.02
C LEU A 87 1.47 2.72 -12.15
N LEU A 88 2.07 3.70 -11.48
CA LEU A 88 3.21 3.46 -10.59
C LEU A 88 2.82 2.65 -9.36
N ILE A 89 1.65 2.91 -8.75
CA ILE A 89 1.15 2.11 -7.62
C ILE A 89 0.91 0.67 -8.08
N ILE A 90 0.21 0.46 -9.19
CA ILE A 90 -0.03 -0.88 -9.75
C ILE A 90 1.30 -1.57 -10.07
N GLY A 91 2.23 -0.86 -10.69
CA GLY A 91 3.57 -1.35 -11.00
C GLY A 91 4.34 -1.77 -9.75
N SER A 92 4.22 -1.03 -8.65
CA SER A 92 4.88 -1.38 -7.38
C SER A 92 4.34 -2.71 -6.81
N PHE A 93 3.03 -2.88 -6.76
CA PHE A 93 2.43 -4.14 -6.34
C PHE A 93 2.72 -5.28 -7.29
N PHE A 94 2.80 -5.02 -8.60
CA PHE A 94 3.19 -6.02 -9.59
C PHE A 94 4.61 -6.53 -9.35
N ILE A 95 5.57 -5.62 -9.12
CA ILE A 95 6.96 -5.98 -8.79
C ILE A 95 7.03 -6.81 -7.51
N LEU A 96 6.31 -6.41 -6.45
CA LEU A 96 6.28 -7.16 -5.20
C LEU A 96 5.64 -8.54 -5.38
N SER A 97 4.56 -8.64 -6.16
CA SER A 97 3.85 -9.88 -6.40
C SER A 97 4.69 -10.92 -7.16
N ALA A 98 5.64 -10.47 -7.97
CA ALA A 98 6.59 -11.35 -8.65
C ALA A 98 7.59 -12.01 -7.70
N ILE A 99 7.81 -11.41 -6.51
CA ILE A 99 8.68 -11.97 -5.46
C ILE A 99 7.87 -12.90 -4.59
N SER A 100 6.72 -12.42 -4.08
CA SER A 100 5.78 -13.26 -3.36
C SER A 100 4.36 -12.74 -3.47
N LEU A 101 3.48 -13.61 -3.96
CA LEU A 101 2.09 -13.27 -4.24
C LEU A 101 1.28 -13.07 -2.95
N TRP A 102 1.47 -13.94 -1.95
CA TRP A 102 0.62 -13.96 -0.77
C TRP A 102 0.89 -12.81 0.19
N GLU A 103 2.16 -12.55 0.51
CA GLU A 103 2.55 -11.39 1.32
C GLU A 103 2.13 -10.08 0.63
N THR A 104 2.25 -10.01 -0.69
CA THR A 104 1.82 -8.83 -1.47
C THR A 104 0.30 -8.65 -1.42
N ILE A 105 -0.49 -9.72 -1.51
CA ILE A 105 -1.95 -9.65 -1.35
C ILE A 105 -2.31 -9.12 0.04
N ALA A 106 -1.67 -9.64 1.09
CA ALA A 106 -1.89 -9.15 2.44
C ALA A 106 -1.58 -7.65 2.54
N LEU A 107 -0.40 -7.24 2.08
CA LEU A 107 0.02 -5.84 2.06
C LEU A 107 -0.97 -4.96 1.28
N PHE A 108 -1.42 -5.42 0.11
CA PHE A 108 -2.39 -4.71 -0.71
C PHE A 108 -3.72 -4.54 0.01
N CYS A 109 -4.28 -5.60 0.59
CA CYS A 109 -5.55 -5.54 1.32
C CYS A 109 -5.50 -4.53 2.48
N PHE A 110 -4.46 -4.60 3.32
CA PHE A 110 -4.30 -3.64 4.42
C PHE A 110 -4.11 -2.21 3.91
N SER A 111 -3.34 -2.03 2.83
CA SER A 111 -3.11 -0.70 2.25
C SER A 111 -4.39 -0.09 1.66
N VAL A 112 -5.22 -0.89 0.97
CA VAL A 112 -6.50 -0.43 0.41
C VAL A 112 -7.48 -0.09 1.52
N ILE A 113 -7.66 -0.98 2.50
CA ILE A 113 -8.58 -0.76 3.62
C ILE A 113 -8.18 0.51 4.38
N TYR A 114 -6.91 0.63 4.76
CA TYR A 114 -6.44 1.81 5.49
C TYR A 114 -6.48 3.07 4.62
N GLY A 115 -6.15 2.98 3.34
CA GLY A 115 -6.21 4.09 2.39
C GLY A 115 -7.62 4.67 2.28
N ILE A 116 -8.64 3.81 2.25
CA ILE A 116 -10.05 4.20 2.25
C ILE A 116 -10.46 4.79 3.59
N ILE A 117 -10.11 4.16 4.72
CA ILE A 117 -10.43 4.67 6.06
C ILE A 117 -9.80 6.04 6.31
N SER A 118 -8.60 6.27 5.78
CA SER A 118 -7.88 7.53 5.91
C SER A 118 -8.46 8.65 5.04
N LEU A 119 -9.42 8.38 4.14
CA LEU A 119 -10.00 9.42 3.28
C LEU A 119 -10.63 10.53 4.11
N ASP A 120 -10.27 11.77 3.78
CA ASP A 120 -10.90 12.94 4.38
C ASP A 120 -12.13 13.31 3.57
N PHE A 121 -13.28 12.75 3.98
CA PHE A 121 -14.57 13.05 3.37
C PHE A 121 -14.94 14.53 3.44
N LYS A 122 -14.38 15.32 4.38
CA LYS A 122 -14.64 16.77 4.41
C LYS A 122 -14.02 17.46 3.20
N LYS A 123 -12.81 17.10 2.78
CA LYS A 123 -12.20 17.64 1.55
C LYS A 123 -12.99 17.27 0.30
N LEU A 124 -13.58 16.07 0.27
CA LEU A 124 -14.48 15.65 -0.81
C LEU A 124 -15.80 16.45 -0.77
N LYS A 125 -16.32 16.75 0.42
CA LYS A 125 -17.58 17.49 0.63
C LYS A 125 -17.45 19.01 0.42
N PHE A 126 -16.32 19.62 0.76
CA PHE A 126 -16.05 21.02 0.41
C PHE A 126 -16.00 21.25 -1.10
N ALA A 127 -15.72 20.23 -1.92
CA ALA A 127 -15.90 20.35 -3.35
C ALA A 127 -17.39 20.40 -3.73
N GLU A 128 -18.29 19.85 -2.91
CA GLU A 128 -19.76 19.80 -3.06
C GLU A 128 -20.44 21.13 -2.66
N ASP A 129 -19.96 21.80 -1.60
CA ASP A 129 -20.61 22.99 -1.01
C ASP A 129 -20.33 24.34 -1.71
N TYR A 130 -19.65 24.37 -2.87
CA TYR A 130 -19.47 25.59 -3.69
C TYR A 130 -20.43 25.66 -4.90
N GLU A 131 -21.54 24.92 -4.85
CA GLU A 131 -22.68 25.08 -5.77
C GLU A 131 -23.51 26.34 -5.47
#